data_AF-A0A3N0VHD2-F1
#
_entry.id   AF-A0A3N0VHD2-F1
#
_cell.length_a   1.000
_cell.length_b   1.000
_cell.length_c   1.000
_cell.angle_alpha   90.00
_cell.angle_beta   90.00
_cell.angle_gamma   90.00
#
_symmetry.space_group_name_H-M   'P 1'
#
loop_
_entity.id
_entity.type
_entity.pdbx_description
1 polymer ?
#
loop_
_entity_poly.entity_id
_entity_poly.type
_entity_poly.pdbx_seq_one_letter_code
_entity_poly.pdbx_strand_id
1 'polypeptide(L)'
;MSTTVPHFDSARVLVAGDVMLDRYWSGSTSRISPEAPVPVVRVRADEARPGGAANVALNLAALGAQARVLGVVGADEAGLSLARSLEQRGVAAELLTGSAPTITKLRVMSRHQQLLRLDFEEPLAAAHDAAEFALRLRAHLPSVDVLVLSDYGKGSLAGVAGLIADARAAGKPVLVDPKGNDWRPYAGATLLTPNTGELEAVVGPCPDVETLVAKAQALLAELGLAALLVTRSEHGMTLLEAGKAPLHLPAEAREVYDVTGAGDTVIATLAAALAAGAALPQACRLANIAAGVVVGKLGTATVSRAELTRAANPQRTAGDGVLDEAELLARVAEARARGRRLVMTNGCFDILHVGHVRYLQAARELGDVLIVAVNTDASVQRLKGPSRPLNNTADRMALLAALQCVDWVVPFGEDTPARLIEAVLPDVLVKGGDYRIEQIAGHEAVLAHGGEVRVLGFHDGYSTTRLIERARK
;
A
#
# COMPACT_ATOMS: atom_id res chain seq x y z
N MET A 1 -2.76 -17.42 -2.51
CA MET A 1 -2.64 -17.55 -1.04
C MET A 1 -2.86 -16.17 -0.44
N SER A 2 -3.78 -16.03 0.52
CA SER A 2 -3.99 -14.76 1.25
C SER A 2 -2.71 -14.42 2.02
N THR A 3 -2.15 -13.22 1.80
CA THR A 3 -1.00 -12.74 2.57
C THR A 3 -1.48 -11.76 3.63
N THR A 4 -1.24 -12.09 4.90
CA THR A 4 -1.58 -11.20 6.02
C THR A 4 -0.66 -9.97 6.02
N VAL A 5 -1.26 -8.79 5.97
CA VAL A 5 -0.56 -7.50 6.10
C VAL A 5 -0.58 -7.09 7.57
N PRO A 6 0.59 -6.94 8.23
CA PRO A 6 0.63 -6.54 9.63
C PRO A 6 0.14 -5.09 9.82
N HIS A 7 -0.07 -4.71 11.07
CA HIS A 7 -0.19 -3.31 11.45
C HIS A 7 1.21 -2.70 11.52
N PHE A 8 1.40 -1.56 10.86
CA PHE A 8 2.70 -0.89 10.81
C PHE A 8 2.84 0.23 11.85
N ASP A 9 1.80 0.50 12.64
CA ASP A 9 1.74 1.63 13.57
C ASP A 9 2.88 1.62 14.62
N SER A 10 3.38 0.43 14.98
CA SER A 10 4.50 0.24 15.90
C SER A 10 5.86 0.06 15.22
N ALA A 11 5.91 -0.01 13.88
CA ALA A 11 7.14 -0.23 13.13
C ALA A 11 7.96 1.06 13.06
N ARG A 12 9.14 1.09 13.70
CA ARG A 12 10.02 2.27 13.72
C ARG A 12 11.21 2.05 12.80
N VAL A 13 11.31 2.86 11.75
CA VAL A 13 12.35 2.69 10.73
C VAL A 13 13.14 3.97 10.58
N LEU A 14 14.47 3.86 10.68
CA LEU A 14 15.40 4.92 10.31
C LEU A 14 15.86 4.69 8.87
N VAL A 15 15.65 5.67 8.01
CA VAL A 15 16.27 5.72 6.69
C VAL A 15 17.45 6.69 6.76
N ALA A 16 18.65 6.26 6.39
CA ALA A 16 19.80 7.12 6.23
C ALA A 16 20.31 7.03 4.79
N GLY A 17 20.60 8.15 4.14
CA GLY A 17 21.06 8.09 2.77
C GLY A 17 21.02 9.40 2.01
N ASP A 18 21.16 9.27 0.69
CA ASP A 18 21.14 10.39 -0.23
C ASP A 18 19.70 10.88 -0.42
N VAL A 19 19.39 12.03 0.18
CA VAL A 19 18.11 12.72 0.01
C VAL A 19 18.18 13.68 -1.18
N MET A 20 17.08 13.82 -1.91
CA MET A 20 17.01 14.73 -3.05
C MET A 20 15.61 15.29 -3.25
N LEU A 21 15.49 16.36 -4.04
CA LEU A 21 14.23 16.96 -4.44
C LEU A 21 13.94 16.64 -5.91
N ASP A 22 12.89 15.87 -6.18
CA ASP A 22 12.33 15.71 -7.52
C ASP A 22 11.38 16.88 -7.81
N ARG A 23 11.75 17.75 -8.75
CA ARG A 23 10.96 18.93 -9.12
C ARG A 23 10.38 18.76 -10.52
N TYR A 24 9.14 19.20 -10.72
CA TYR A 24 8.41 19.06 -11.96
C TYR A 24 7.88 20.41 -12.41
N TRP A 25 8.44 20.95 -13.49
CA TRP A 25 7.92 22.15 -14.14
C TRP A 25 7.02 21.76 -15.30
N SER A 26 5.72 21.94 -15.11
CA SER A 26 4.71 21.58 -16.12
C SER A 26 4.19 22.82 -16.84
N GLY A 27 4.17 22.76 -18.17
CA GLY A 27 3.79 23.89 -19.00
C GLY A 27 3.40 23.51 -20.42
N SER A 28 2.85 24.47 -21.17
CA SER A 28 2.52 24.28 -22.59
C SER A 28 3.69 24.70 -23.48
N THR A 29 4.02 23.89 -24.48
CA THR A 29 4.91 24.25 -25.59
C THR A 29 4.10 24.65 -26.82
N SER A 30 3.89 25.96 -27.02
CA SER A 30 3.10 26.48 -28.14
C SER A 30 3.93 27.12 -29.26
N ARG A 31 5.24 27.34 -29.05
CA ARG A 31 6.14 27.95 -30.03
C ARG A 31 7.57 27.42 -29.90
N ILE A 32 8.33 27.58 -30.98
CA ILE A 32 9.79 27.40 -31.01
C ILE A 32 10.46 28.74 -30.68
N SER A 33 11.65 28.69 -30.07
CA SER A 33 12.40 29.90 -29.72
C SER A 33 12.90 30.62 -30.99
N PRO A 34 12.86 31.97 -31.05
CA PRO A 34 13.49 32.72 -32.14
C PRO A 34 15.03 32.75 -32.03
N GLU A 35 15.59 32.36 -30.87
CA GLU A 35 17.04 32.38 -30.60
C GLU A 35 17.74 31.07 -30.98
N ALA A 36 17.01 29.95 -30.93
CA ALA A 36 17.52 28.62 -31.23
C ALA A 36 16.36 27.68 -31.60
N PRO A 37 16.58 26.60 -32.37
CA PRO A 37 15.53 25.66 -32.78
C PRO A 37 15.11 24.71 -31.63
N VAL A 38 14.71 25.28 -30.49
CA VAL A 38 14.30 24.57 -29.27
C VAL A 38 12.89 24.98 -28.83
N PRO A 39 12.10 24.08 -28.22
CA PRO A 39 10.77 24.43 -27.70
C PRO A 39 10.84 25.46 -26.56
N VAL A 40 9.90 26.42 -26.54
CA VAL A 40 9.71 27.30 -25.39
C VAL A 40 8.60 26.76 -24.51
N VAL A 41 8.94 26.41 -23.26
CA VAL A 41 7.99 25.94 -22.26
C VAL A 41 7.51 27.12 -21.41
N ARG A 42 6.21 27.42 -21.47
CA ARG A 42 5.59 28.36 -20.52
C ARG A 42 5.17 27.59 -19.27
N VAL A 43 6.02 27.57 -18.25
CA VAL A 43 5.76 26.92 -16.96
C VAL A 43 4.50 27.50 -16.32
N ARG A 44 3.58 26.63 -15.87
CA ARG A 44 2.33 26.99 -15.18
C ARG A 44 2.20 26.33 -13.82
N ALA A 45 2.87 25.20 -13.61
CA ALA A 45 2.89 24.49 -12.34
C ALA A 45 4.33 24.10 -12.00
N ASP A 46 4.64 24.19 -10.71
CA ASP A 46 5.90 23.79 -10.10
C ASP A 46 5.56 22.87 -8.92
N GLU A 47 5.78 21.58 -9.12
CA GLU A 47 5.56 20.57 -8.09
C GLU A 47 6.91 20.06 -7.57
N ALA A 48 7.08 20.03 -6.26
CA ALA A 48 8.26 19.50 -5.61
C ALA A 48 7.89 18.26 -4.80
N ARG A 49 8.68 17.20 -4.95
CA ARG A 49 8.46 15.90 -4.29
C ARG A 49 9.77 15.40 -3.68
N PRO A 50 9.73 14.82 -2.47
CA PRO A 50 10.89 14.15 -1.91
C PRO A 50 11.31 12.95 -2.77
N GLY A 51 12.60 12.85 -3.06
CA GLY A 51 13.24 11.80 -3.84
C GLY A 51 14.34 11.09 -3.04
N GLY A 52 14.83 9.97 -3.58
CA GLY A 52 15.90 9.18 -2.95
C GLY A 52 15.51 8.61 -1.59
N ALA A 53 16.42 8.70 -0.61
CA ALA A 53 16.16 8.26 0.77
C ALA A 53 14.91 8.93 1.39
N ALA A 54 14.59 10.16 0.95
CA ALA A 54 13.38 10.85 1.41
C ALA A 54 12.09 10.20 0.85
N ASN A 55 12.12 9.65 -0.36
CA ASN A 55 10.99 8.90 -0.94
C ASN A 55 10.78 7.54 -0.26
N VAL A 56 11.86 6.87 0.16
CA VAL A 56 11.77 5.66 1.00
C VAL A 56 11.03 5.98 2.30
N ALA A 57 11.39 7.09 2.96
CA ALA A 57 10.73 7.54 4.19
C ALA A 57 9.25 7.90 3.98
N LEU A 58 8.89 8.49 2.84
CA LEU A 58 7.49 8.74 2.47
C LEU A 58 6.70 7.45 2.28
N ASN A 59 7.29 6.43 1.66
CA ASN A 59 6.65 5.13 1.49
C ASN A 59 6.37 4.46 2.85
N LEU A 60 7.31 4.54 3.79
CA LEU A 60 7.13 4.07 5.16
C LEU A 60 5.96 4.79 5.86
N ALA A 61 5.91 6.11 5.79
CA ALA A 61 4.82 6.90 6.38
C ALA A 61 3.46 6.57 5.73
N ALA A 62 3.41 6.38 4.41
CA ALA A 62 2.18 6.02 3.70
C ALA A 62 1.64 4.63 4.10
N LEU A 63 2.54 3.70 4.44
CA LEU A 63 2.19 2.40 5.01
C LEU A 63 1.68 2.51 6.46
N GLY A 64 1.91 3.63 7.14
CA GLY A 64 1.56 3.84 8.55
C GLY A 64 2.69 3.51 9.52
N ALA A 65 3.92 3.34 9.04
CA ALA A 65 5.10 3.16 9.89
C ALA A 65 5.62 4.49 10.45
N GLN A 66 6.32 4.43 11.58
CA GLN A 66 7.02 5.57 12.16
C GLN A 66 8.35 5.76 11.43
N ALA A 67 8.34 6.64 10.43
CA ALA A 67 9.48 6.91 9.58
C ALA A 67 10.33 8.08 10.10
N ARG A 68 11.64 7.84 10.24
CA ARG A 68 12.65 8.88 10.41
C ARG A 68 13.62 8.87 9.25
N VAL A 69 14.03 10.04 8.77
CA VAL A 69 15.06 10.16 7.72
C VAL A 69 16.24 10.99 8.20
N LEU A 70 17.45 10.50 7.96
CA LEU A 70 18.72 11.19 8.15
C LEU A 70 19.39 11.38 6.78
N GLY A 71 19.69 12.63 6.43
CA GLY A 71 20.28 12.96 5.13
C GLY A 71 21.08 14.25 5.18
N VAL A 72 21.71 14.59 4.05
CA VAL A 72 22.47 15.84 3.89
C VAL A 72 21.77 16.72 2.86
N VAL A 73 21.62 18.00 3.17
CA VAL A 73 21.05 19.02 2.27
C VAL A 73 21.93 20.27 2.24
N GLY A 74 21.82 21.07 1.19
CA GLY A 74 22.40 22.41 1.16
C GLY A 74 21.59 23.43 1.96
N ALA A 75 22.20 24.57 2.27
CA ALA A 75 21.52 25.73 2.86
C ALA A 75 20.76 26.53 1.79
N ASP A 76 19.78 25.89 1.13
CA ASP A 76 19.07 26.43 -0.03
C ASP A 76 17.55 26.17 -0.01
N GLU A 77 16.85 26.73 -1.00
CA GLU A 77 15.39 26.59 -1.11
C GLU A 77 14.94 25.14 -1.26
N ALA A 78 15.72 24.32 -1.98
CA ALA A 78 15.40 22.93 -2.21
C ALA A 78 15.47 22.12 -0.91
N GLY A 79 16.48 22.36 -0.06
CA GLY A 79 16.59 21.76 1.27
C GLY A 79 15.42 22.14 2.18
N LEU A 80 15.04 23.42 2.19
CA LEU A 80 13.87 23.92 2.95
C LEU A 80 12.54 23.37 2.42
N SER A 81 12.40 23.21 1.11
CA SER A 81 11.23 22.61 0.47
C SER A 81 11.10 21.12 0.85
N LEU A 82 12.22 20.39 0.81
CA LEU A 82 12.27 18.99 1.19
C LEU A 82 11.87 18.78 2.65
N ALA A 83 12.44 19.57 3.58
CA ALA A 83 12.12 19.51 5.00
C ALA A 83 10.62 19.72 5.27
N ARG A 84 10.02 20.77 4.67
CA ARG A 84 8.58 21.06 4.79
C ARG A 84 7.71 19.93 4.23
N SER A 85 8.09 19.34 3.10
CA SER A 85 7.34 18.26 2.48
C SER A 85 7.32 16.99 3.34
N LEU A 86 8.46 16.66 3.97
CA LEU A 86 8.59 15.54 4.89
C LEU A 86 7.74 15.75 6.15
N GLU A 87 7.80 16.94 6.76
CA GLU A 87 7.03 17.29 7.95
C GLU A 87 5.51 17.19 7.68
N GLN A 88 5.03 17.73 6.55
CA GLN A 88 3.62 17.64 6.14
C GLN A 88 3.11 16.20 5.97
N ARG A 89 4.02 15.25 5.73
CA ARG A 89 3.72 13.82 5.55
C ARG A 89 3.98 13.01 6.82
N GLY A 90 4.29 13.66 7.95
CA GLY A 90 4.52 13.00 9.24
C GLY A 90 5.84 12.24 9.32
N VAL A 91 6.82 12.56 8.46
CA VAL A 91 8.16 11.97 8.52
C VAL A 91 9.04 12.84 9.42
N ALA A 92 9.65 12.23 10.44
CA ALA A 92 10.65 12.91 11.27
C ALA A 92 11.96 13.07 10.48
N ALA A 93 12.32 14.29 10.11
CA ALA A 93 13.52 14.55 9.31
C ALA A 93 14.64 15.15 10.15
N GLU A 94 15.84 14.59 10.01
CA GLU A 94 17.09 15.18 10.48
C GLU A 94 18.00 15.40 9.28
N LEU A 95 18.00 16.62 8.77
CA LEU A 95 18.73 16.99 7.57
C LEU A 95 19.95 17.82 7.96
N LEU A 96 21.13 17.24 7.85
CA LEU A 96 22.39 17.92 8.13
C LEU A 96 22.71 18.89 6.98
N THR A 97 23.21 20.06 7.33
CA THR A 97 23.59 21.06 6.32
C THR A 97 25.01 20.82 5.85
N GLY A 98 25.17 20.50 4.57
CA GLY A 98 26.46 20.42 3.89
C GLY A 98 26.80 21.71 3.14
N SER A 99 28.02 21.78 2.60
CA SER A 99 28.49 22.90 1.77
C SER A 99 28.04 22.82 0.31
N ALA A 100 27.64 21.63 -0.15
CA ALA A 100 27.12 21.40 -1.50
C ALA A 100 25.63 21.76 -1.58
N PRO A 101 25.11 22.13 -2.77
CA PRO A 101 23.70 22.37 -2.96
C PRO A 101 22.87 21.08 -2.74
N THR A 102 21.61 21.25 -2.34
CA THR A 102 20.66 20.14 -2.22
C THR A 102 20.45 19.50 -3.59
N ILE A 103 20.66 18.18 -3.65
CA ILE A 103 20.50 17.40 -4.88
C ILE A 103 19.08 17.59 -5.42
N THR A 104 18.96 18.12 -6.62
CA THR A 104 17.67 18.42 -7.25
C THR A 104 17.61 17.82 -8.64
N LYS A 105 16.55 17.06 -8.91
CA LYS A 105 16.24 16.46 -10.21
C LYS A 105 15.04 17.17 -10.80
N LEU A 106 15.29 18.18 -11.63
CA LEU A 106 14.24 18.98 -12.25
C LEU A 106 13.82 18.37 -13.60
N ARG A 107 12.55 18.02 -13.74
CA ARG A 107 11.94 17.48 -14.96
C ARG A 107 11.02 18.54 -15.57
N VAL A 108 11.25 18.87 -16.83
CA VAL A 108 10.41 19.81 -17.58
C VAL A 108 9.39 19.01 -18.39
N MET A 109 8.10 19.23 -18.11
CA MET A 109 6.98 18.46 -18.64
C MET A 109 6.09 19.33 -19.56
N SER A 110 5.67 18.78 -20.70
CA SER A 110 4.67 19.38 -21.58
C SER A 110 3.75 18.31 -22.15
N ARG A 111 2.43 18.53 -22.08
CA ARG A 111 1.40 17.60 -22.60
C ARG A 111 1.65 16.13 -22.19
N HIS A 112 1.99 15.90 -20.92
CA HIS A 112 2.32 14.58 -20.35
C HIS A 112 3.61 13.93 -20.89
N GLN A 113 4.44 14.66 -21.63
CA GLN A 113 5.75 14.22 -22.09
C GLN A 113 6.87 14.95 -21.34
N GLN A 114 7.91 14.22 -20.93
CA GLN A 114 9.14 14.82 -20.40
C GLN A 114 9.99 15.34 -21.55
N LEU A 115 10.31 16.63 -21.53
CA LEU A 115 11.13 17.30 -22.56
C LEU A 115 12.61 17.27 -22.22
N LEU A 116 12.93 17.55 -20.95
CA LEU A 116 14.31 17.64 -20.47
C LEU A 116 14.36 17.29 -18.97
N ARG A 117 15.51 16.76 -18.55
CA ARG A 117 15.88 16.62 -17.14
C ARG A 117 17.15 17.42 -16.85
N LEU A 118 17.11 18.23 -15.81
CA LEU A 118 18.22 19.03 -15.30
C LEU A 118 18.58 18.50 -13.92
N ASP A 119 19.81 18.00 -13.79
CA ASP A 119 20.32 17.45 -12.54
C ASP A 119 21.25 18.49 -11.91
N PHE A 120 20.87 19.00 -10.74
CA PHE A 120 21.69 19.89 -9.92
C PHE A 120 22.27 19.06 -8.78
N GLU A 121 23.52 18.64 -8.92
CA GLU A 121 24.18 17.82 -7.92
C GLU A 121 25.69 18.02 -7.93
N GLU A 122 26.26 17.98 -6.73
CA GLU A 122 27.70 17.92 -6.49
C GLU A 122 27.97 16.76 -5.51
N PRO A 123 29.16 16.13 -5.54
CA PRO A 123 29.48 15.05 -4.62
C PRO A 123 29.41 15.50 -3.15
N LEU A 124 28.65 14.77 -2.33
CA LEU A 124 28.45 15.07 -0.92
C LEU A 124 29.59 14.55 -0.03
N ALA A 125 30.39 13.60 -0.49
CA ALA A 125 31.37 12.88 0.35
C ALA A 125 32.39 13.81 1.05
N ALA A 126 32.74 14.94 0.44
CA ALA A 126 33.60 15.97 1.04
C ALA A 126 32.83 17.23 1.48
N ALA A 127 31.52 17.25 1.27
CA ALA A 127 30.67 18.41 1.51
C ALA A 127 29.91 18.34 2.85
N HIS A 128 30.12 17.30 3.64
CA HIS A 128 29.53 17.15 4.98
C HIS A 128 30.49 16.45 5.94
N ASP A 129 30.24 16.61 7.24
CA ASP A 129 30.97 15.90 8.28
C ASP A 129 30.41 14.48 8.46
N ALA A 130 31.11 13.49 7.91
CA ALA A 130 30.75 12.09 8.04
C ALA A 130 30.77 11.58 9.50
N ALA A 131 31.59 12.17 10.37
CA ALA A 131 31.63 11.82 11.78
C ALA A 131 30.39 12.35 12.51
N GLU A 132 29.92 13.56 12.17
CA GLU A 132 28.63 14.06 12.65
C GLU A 132 27.48 13.18 12.15
N PHE A 133 27.46 12.82 10.86
CA PHE A 133 26.43 11.94 10.30
C PHE A 133 26.36 10.60 11.05
N ALA A 134 27.50 9.95 11.28
CA ALA A 134 27.58 8.72 12.05
C ALA A 134 27.12 8.91 13.51
N LEU A 135 27.49 10.02 14.14
CA LEU A 135 27.06 10.35 15.50
C LEU A 135 25.53 10.49 15.59
N ARG A 136 24.89 11.20 14.66
CA ARG A 136 23.42 11.33 14.60
C ARG A 136 22.74 9.99 14.37
N LEU A 137 23.26 9.19 13.43
CA LEU A 137 22.73 7.85 13.18
C LEU A 137 22.75 7.01 14.46
N ARG A 138 23.89 6.97 15.18
CA ARG A 138 24.04 6.23 16.44
C ARG A 138 23.05 6.68 17.51
N ALA A 139 22.78 7.98 17.60
CA ALA A 139 21.82 8.52 18.57
C ALA A 139 20.39 8.00 18.32
N HIS A 140 20.04 7.68 17.08
CA HIS A 140 18.70 7.15 16.74
C HIS A 140 18.57 5.64 16.89
N LEU A 141 19.66 4.87 16.78
CA LEU A 141 19.63 3.40 16.81
C LEU A 141 18.82 2.81 17.99
N PRO A 142 18.89 3.32 19.24
CA PRO A 142 18.10 2.78 20.35
C PRO A 142 16.58 2.90 20.14
N SER A 143 16.14 3.89 19.36
CA SER A 143 14.73 4.24 19.19
C SER A 143 14.05 3.60 17.97
N VAL A 144 14.79 2.86 17.15
CA VAL A 144 14.27 2.24 15.92
C VAL A 144 14.43 0.74 15.92
N ASP A 145 13.64 0.07 15.09
CA ASP A 145 13.62 -1.39 14.94
C ASP A 145 14.49 -1.85 13.76
N VAL A 146 14.50 -1.08 12.66
CA VAL A 146 15.24 -1.38 11.42
C VAL A 146 15.96 -0.13 10.90
N LEU A 147 17.19 -0.30 10.39
CA LEU A 147 17.93 0.71 9.65
C LEU A 147 17.87 0.40 8.15
N VAL A 148 17.54 1.40 7.34
CA VAL A 148 17.64 1.39 5.88
C VAL A 148 18.75 2.34 5.45
N LEU A 149 19.70 1.86 4.66
CA LEU A 149 20.74 2.65 4.01
C LEU A 149 20.39 2.77 2.52
N SER A 150 19.98 3.96 2.10
CA SER A 150 19.53 4.21 0.73
C SER A 150 20.62 4.97 -0.04
N ASP A 151 21.43 4.24 -0.80
CA ASP A 151 22.60 4.76 -1.49
C ASP A 151 22.29 5.10 -2.94
N TYR A 152 22.50 6.36 -3.32
CA TYR A 152 22.37 6.82 -4.71
C TYR A 152 23.73 7.17 -5.32
N GLY A 153 24.83 6.83 -4.63
CA GLY A 153 26.19 7.16 -5.03
C GLY A 153 26.46 8.66 -4.98
N LYS A 154 25.78 9.41 -4.10
CA LYS A 154 25.95 10.87 -3.98
C LYS A 154 26.85 11.25 -2.81
N GLY A 155 27.03 10.35 -1.85
CA GLY A 155 28.11 10.42 -0.86
C GLY A 155 27.67 10.75 0.55
N SER A 156 26.36 10.83 0.85
CA SER A 156 25.87 10.99 2.24
C SER A 156 26.24 9.78 3.12
N LEU A 157 26.43 8.61 2.49
CA LEU A 157 26.83 7.37 3.16
C LEU A 157 28.36 7.17 3.12
N ALA A 158 29.14 8.25 3.15
CA ALA A 158 30.59 8.15 3.32
C ALA A 158 30.91 7.35 4.59
N GLY A 159 31.71 6.29 4.48
CA GLY A 159 32.01 5.41 5.60
C GLY A 159 30.89 4.42 5.98
N VAL A 160 30.04 4.04 5.02
CA VAL A 160 28.89 3.11 5.20
C VAL A 160 29.23 1.83 5.99
N ALA A 161 30.43 1.28 5.84
CA ALA A 161 30.88 0.09 6.59
C ALA A 161 30.84 0.32 8.11
N GLY A 162 31.22 1.51 8.57
CA GLY A 162 31.15 1.89 9.98
C GLY A 162 29.70 2.02 10.47
N LEU A 163 28.81 2.58 9.65
CA LEU A 163 27.39 2.71 9.97
C LEU A 163 26.71 1.34 10.11
N ILE A 164 27.05 0.39 9.22
CA ILE A 164 26.59 -1.00 9.30
C ILE A 164 27.10 -1.66 10.58
N ALA A 165 28.39 -1.49 10.91
CA ALA A 165 28.98 -2.05 12.12
C ALA A 165 28.30 -1.53 13.40
N ASP A 166 28.03 -0.22 13.48
CA ASP A 166 27.35 0.41 14.61
C ASP A 166 25.92 -0.13 14.79
N ALA A 167 25.15 -0.24 13.70
CA ALA A 167 23.81 -0.78 13.72
C ALA A 167 23.76 -2.26 14.11
N ARG A 168 24.71 -3.07 13.61
CA ARG A 168 24.86 -4.47 14.00
C ARG A 168 25.22 -4.60 15.49
N ALA A 169 26.13 -3.78 16.00
CA ALA A 169 26.49 -3.76 17.42
C ALA A 169 25.29 -3.41 18.31
N ALA A 170 24.37 -2.57 17.80
CA ALA A 170 23.09 -2.26 18.45
C ALA A 170 21.99 -3.32 18.21
N GLY A 171 22.29 -4.43 17.53
CA GLY A 171 21.35 -5.52 17.25
C GLY A 171 20.25 -5.15 16.25
N LYS A 172 20.48 -4.16 15.38
CA LYS A 172 19.49 -3.67 14.41
C LYS A 172 19.68 -4.35 13.04
N PRO A 173 18.63 -4.88 12.41
CA PRO A 173 18.67 -5.26 11.01
C PRO A 173 19.03 -4.05 10.13
N VAL A 174 19.92 -4.28 9.16
CA VAL A 174 20.40 -3.26 8.23
C VAL A 174 20.04 -3.67 6.80
N LEU A 175 19.15 -2.92 6.17
CA LEU A 175 18.75 -3.08 4.78
C LEU A 175 19.49 -2.04 3.95
N VAL A 176 20.05 -2.44 2.82
CA VAL A 176 20.81 -1.54 1.95
C VAL A 176 20.23 -1.59 0.54
N ASP A 177 19.92 -0.43 -0.01
CA ASP A 177 19.70 -0.24 -1.44
C ASP A 177 21.03 0.21 -2.06
N PRO A 178 21.77 -0.69 -2.74
CA PRO A 178 23.16 -0.46 -3.07
C PRO A 178 23.36 0.40 -4.32
N LYS A 179 24.52 1.05 -4.41
CA LYS A 179 24.98 1.70 -5.64
C LYS A 179 26.42 1.36 -5.98
N GLY A 180 26.78 1.59 -7.23
CA GLY A 180 28.12 1.36 -7.76
C GLY A 180 28.39 -0.10 -8.11
N ASN A 181 29.66 -0.38 -8.37
CA ASN A 181 30.18 -1.67 -8.83
C ASN A 181 31.06 -2.37 -7.78
N ASP A 182 31.18 -1.80 -6.57
CA ASP A 182 31.90 -2.38 -5.44
C ASP A 182 31.02 -2.36 -4.21
N TRP A 183 30.61 -3.55 -3.74
CA TRP A 183 29.73 -3.71 -2.59
C TRP A 183 30.46 -4.21 -1.34
N ARG A 184 31.79 -4.32 -1.36
CA ARG A 184 32.58 -4.63 -0.16
C ARG A 184 32.31 -3.65 1.00
N PRO A 185 32.06 -2.35 0.77
CA PRO A 185 31.66 -1.45 1.85
C PRO A 185 30.36 -1.83 2.54
N TYR A 186 29.47 -2.57 1.88
CA TYR A 186 28.19 -3.03 2.46
C TYR A 186 28.30 -4.37 3.20
N ALA A 187 29.51 -4.91 3.36
CA ALA A 187 29.73 -6.17 4.04
C ALA A 187 29.12 -6.18 5.45
N GLY A 188 28.45 -7.28 5.78
CA GLY A 188 27.74 -7.46 7.02
C GLY A 188 26.34 -6.83 7.10
N ALA A 189 25.84 -6.15 6.07
CA ALA A 189 24.42 -5.79 6.06
C ALA A 189 23.52 -7.04 6.22
N THR A 190 22.31 -6.85 6.75
CA THR A 190 21.33 -7.94 6.85
C THR A 190 20.82 -8.33 5.47
N LEU A 191 20.49 -7.34 4.65
CA LEU A 191 19.96 -7.54 3.30
C LEU A 191 20.42 -6.44 2.35
N LEU A 192 20.78 -6.82 1.13
CA LEU A 192 20.90 -5.93 -0.03
C LEU A 192 19.70 -6.12 -0.97
N THR A 193 19.23 -5.05 -1.62
CA THR A 193 18.08 -5.07 -2.54
C THR A 193 18.37 -4.62 -3.98
N PRO A 194 19.42 -5.13 -4.66
CA PRO A 194 19.77 -4.65 -5.99
C PRO A 194 18.74 -5.05 -7.05
N ASN A 195 18.73 -4.34 -8.17
CA ASN A 195 18.15 -4.87 -9.41
C ASN A 195 19.14 -5.79 -10.17
N THR A 196 18.67 -6.51 -11.19
CA THR A 196 19.52 -7.40 -12.01
C THR A 196 20.75 -6.68 -12.57
N GLY A 197 20.60 -5.46 -13.11
CA GLY A 197 21.71 -4.73 -13.73
C GLY A 197 22.75 -4.28 -12.70
N GLU A 198 22.31 -3.89 -11.50
CA GLU A 198 23.20 -3.57 -10.38
C GLU A 198 23.97 -4.79 -9.90
N LEU A 199 23.31 -5.95 -9.81
CA LEU A 199 23.97 -7.21 -9.50
C LEU A 199 25.01 -7.57 -10.57
N GLU A 200 24.65 -7.54 -11.85
CA GLU A 200 25.54 -7.87 -12.97
C GLU A 200 26.73 -6.92 -13.08
N ALA A 201 26.59 -5.67 -12.66
CA ALA A 201 27.70 -4.72 -12.59
C ALA A 201 28.80 -5.16 -11.59
N VAL A 202 28.44 -6.00 -10.60
CA VAL A 202 29.36 -6.52 -9.57
C VAL A 202 29.83 -7.93 -9.91
N VAL A 203 28.92 -8.84 -10.27
CA VAL A 203 29.23 -10.27 -10.46
C VAL A 203 29.44 -10.66 -11.93
N GLY A 204 29.35 -9.70 -12.85
CA GLY A 204 29.33 -9.91 -14.29
C GLY A 204 27.99 -10.45 -14.82
N PRO A 205 27.88 -10.66 -16.14
CA PRO A 205 26.62 -11.04 -16.80
C PRO A 205 25.98 -12.33 -16.26
N CYS A 206 24.64 -12.36 -16.19
CA CYS A 206 23.84 -13.48 -15.73
C CYS A 206 22.83 -13.88 -16.82
N PRO A 207 23.20 -14.76 -17.78
CA PRO A 207 22.35 -15.08 -18.94
C PRO A 207 21.06 -15.85 -18.59
N ASP A 208 21.02 -16.50 -17.43
CA ASP A 208 19.88 -17.28 -16.95
C ASP A 208 19.73 -17.18 -15.43
N VAL A 209 18.60 -17.68 -14.93
CA VAL A 209 18.24 -17.62 -13.51
C VAL A 209 19.18 -18.46 -12.65
N GLU A 210 19.68 -19.58 -13.17
CA GLU A 210 20.57 -20.48 -12.44
C GLU A 210 21.93 -19.81 -12.19
N THR A 211 22.49 -19.15 -13.21
CA THR A 211 23.72 -18.37 -13.14
C THR A 211 23.54 -17.17 -12.20
N LEU A 212 22.42 -16.46 -12.30
CA LEU A 212 22.08 -15.37 -11.39
C LEU A 212 22.08 -15.86 -9.94
N VAL A 213 21.39 -16.97 -9.66
CA VAL A 213 21.31 -17.54 -8.31
C VAL A 213 22.68 -17.96 -7.79
N ALA A 214 23.47 -18.68 -8.59
CA ALA A 214 24.78 -19.15 -8.19
C ALA A 214 25.73 -17.99 -7.84
N LYS A 215 25.78 -16.96 -8.70
CA LYS A 215 26.62 -15.77 -8.46
C LYS A 215 26.12 -14.94 -7.27
N ALA A 216 24.82 -14.78 -7.14
CA ALA A 216 24.21 -14.08 -6.01
C ALA A 216 24.47 -14.79 -4.68
N GLN A 217 24.46 -16.13 -4.65
CA GLN A 217 24.82 -16.91 -3.46
C GLN A 217 26.30 -16.77 -3.09
N ALA A 218 27.20 -16.77 -4.08
CA ALA A 218 28.62 -16.55 -3.86
C ALA A 218 28.88 -15.16 -3.24
N LEU A 219 28.24 -14.12 -3.80
CA LEU A 219 28.34 -12.75 -3.29
C LEU A 219 27.75 -12.61 -1.88
N LEU A 220 26.61 -13.26 -1.60
CA LEU A 220 26.01 -13.30 -0.27
C LEU A 220 26.99 -13.85 0.78
N ALA A 221 27.69 -14.93 0.45
CA ALA A 221 28.71 -15.53 1.32
C ALA A 221 29.96 -14.64 1.46
N GLU A 222 30.44 -14.06 0.36
CA GLU A 222 31.61 -13.16 0.35
C GLU A 222 31.39 -11.93 1.25
N LEU A 223 30.22 -11.30 1.14
CA LEU A 223 29.88 -10.09 1.89
C LEU A 223 29.35 -10.38 3.30
N GLY A 224 29.16 -11.65 3.67
CA GLY A 224 28.66 -12.05 5.00
C GLY A 224 27.26 -11.51 5.31
N LEU A 225 26.37 -11.54 4.31
CA LEU A 225 24.99 -11.06 4.42
C LEU A 225 24.07 -12.17 4.94
N ALA A 226 22.97 -11.80 5.59
CA ALA A 226 21.93 -12.78 5.93
C ALA A 226 21.09 -13.15 4.69
N ALA A 227 20.86 -12.19 3.81
CA ALA A 227 20.09 -12.37 2.60
C ALA A 227 20.47 -11.40 1.47
N LEU A 228 20.02 -11.70 0.26
CA LEU A 228 20.09 -10.84 -0.93
C LEU A 228 18.75 -10.93 -1.67
N LEU A 229 18.09 -9.80 -1.92
CA LEU A 229 16.82 -9.72 -2.64
C LEU A 229 17.04 -9.05 -4.00
N VAL A 230 17.10 -9.85 -5.06
CA VAL A 230 17.33 -9.34 -6.41
C VAL A 230 15.98 -9.04 -7.06
N THR A 231 15.73 -7.76 -7.37
CA THR A 231 14.55 -7.36 -8.15
C THR A 231 14.82 -7.55 -9.65
N ARG A 232 13.84 -8.13 -10.35
CA ARG A 232 13.98 -8.66 -11.71
C ARG A 232 12.87 -8.17 -12.64
N SER A 233 12.41 -6.94 -12.43
CA SER A 233 11.39 -6.28 -13.27
C SER A 233 10.16 -7.18 -13.51
N GLU A 234 9.79 -7.47 -14.75
CA GLU A 234 8.66 -8.31 -15.14
C GLU A 234 8.75 -9.76 -14.63
N HIS A 235 9.95 -10.22 -14.25
CA HIS A 235 10.15 -11.55 -13.65
C HIS A 235 9.95 -11.55 -12.12
N GLY A 236 9.60 -10.40 -11.52
CA GLY A 236 9.35 -10.25 -10.09
C GLY A 236 10.63 -10.09 -9.30
N MET A 237 10.86 -10.95 -8.30
CA MET A 237 12.06 -10.89 -7.45
C MET A 237 12.52 -12.27 -6.98
N THR A 238 13.81 -12.39 -6.69
CA THR A 238 14.42 -13.61 -6.12
C THR A 238 15.06 -13.28 -4.79
N LEU A 239 14.58 -13.91 -3.71
CA LEU A 239 15.20 -13.87 -2.39
C LEU A 239 16.19 -15.03 -2.26
N LEU A 240 17.42 -14.71 -1.86
CA LEU A 240 18.47 -15.66 -1.51
C LEU A 240 18.81 -15.50 -0.02
N GLU A 241 18.90 -16.62 0.69
CA GLU A 241 19.29 -16.67 2.10
C GLU A 241 20.39 -17.72 2.28
N ALA A 242 21.30 -17.49 3.22
CA ALA A 242 22.36 -18.44 3.53
C ALA A 242 21.77 -19.82 3.92
N GLY A 243 22.20 -20.88 3.22
CA GLY A 243 21.80 -22.25 3.53
C GLY A 243 20.35 -22.62 3.21
N LYS A 244 19.60 -21.78 2.47
CA LYS A 244 18.23 -22.07 2.04
C LYS A 244 18.11 -22.10 0.52
N ALA A 245 17.10 -22.80 0.01
CA ALA A 245 16.73 -22.74 -1.40
C ALA A 245 16.26 -21.32 -1.78
N PRO A 246 16.54 -20.84 -3.00
CA PRO A 246 16.08 -19.53 -3.45
C PRO A 246 14.55 -19.48 -3.48
N LEU A 247 13.99 -18.35 -3.05
CA LEU A 247 12.56 -18.08 -3.15
C LEU A 247 12.32 -17.12 -4.31
N HIS A 248 11.68 -17.63 -5.36
CA HIS A 248 11.24 -16.83 -6.50
C HIS A 248 9.82 -16.32 -6.28
N LEU A 249 9.61 -15.02 -6.45
CA LEU A 249 8.33 -14.34 -6.34
C LEU A 249 8.01 -13.75 -7.73
N PRO A 250 6.99 -14.24 -8.45
CA PRO A 250 6.61 -13.70 -9.76
C PRO A 250 6.08 -12.27 -9.64
N ALA A 251 6.18 -11.46 -10.69
CA ALA A 251 5.63 -10.11 -10.67
C ALA A 251 4.10 -10.11 -10.46
N GLU A 252 3.61 -9.21 -9.61
CA GLU A 252 2.17 -9.08 -9.25
C GLU A 252 1.46 -8.01 -10.07
N ALA A 253 2.17 -7.28 -10.95
CA ALA A 253 1.62 -6.18 -11.72
C ALA A 253 0.74 -6.68 -12.89
N ARG A 254 -0.49 -6.17 -12.99
CA ARG A 254 -1.40 -6.44 -14.12
C ARG A 254 -1.26 -5.42 -15.26
N GLU A 255 -0.95 -4.17 -14.93
CA GLU A 255 -0.70 -3.07 -15.88
C GLU A 255 0.47 -2.22 -15.35
N VAL A 256 1.46 -1.93 -16.21
CA VAL A 256 2.63 -1.13 -15.86
C VAL A 256 2.50 0.24 -16.53
N TYR A 257 2.37 1.29 -15.73
CA TYR A 257 2.30 2.69 -16.18
C TYR A 257 3.65 3.40 -15.99
N ASP A 258 4.25 3.33 -14.81
CA ASP A 258 5.51 4.00 -14.49
C ASP A 258 6.30 3.18 -13.45
N VAL A 259 7.59 2.91 -13.71
CA VAL A 259 8.45 2.12 -12.81
C VAL A 259 9.26 2.99 -11.84
N THR A 260 9.12 4.31 -11.93
CA THR A 260 9.89 5.27 -11.12
C THR A 260 9.58 5.11 -9.63
N GLY A 261 10.60 4.83 -8.81
CA GLY A 261 10.45 4.68 -7.36
C GLY A 261 9.91 3.32 -6.89
N ALA A 262 9.80 2.33 -7.78
CA ALA A 262 9.39 0.97 -7.40
C ALA A 262 10.40 0.32 -6.42
N GLY A 263 11.71 0.55 -6.63
CA GLY A 263 12.76 0.08 -5.71
C GLY A 263 12.62 0.66 -4.30
N ASP A 264 12.41 1.98 -4.21
CA ASP A 264 12.15 2.66 -2.93
C ASP A 264 10.95 2.06 -2.19
N THR A 265 9.89 1.73 -2.94
CA THR A 265 8.68 1.09 -2.39
C THR A 265 8.98 -0.31 -1.87
N VAL A 266 9.80 -1.08 -2.59
CA VAL A 266 10.21 -2.44 -2.19
C VAL A 266 10.96 -2.39 -0.86
N ILE A 267 12.03 -1.59 -0.76
CA ILE A 267 12.83 -1.55 0.46
C ILE A 267 12.07 -0.94 1.64
N ALA A 268 11.22 0.07 1.41
CA ALA A 268 10.34 0.64 2.43
C ALA A 268 9.35 -0.40 2.98
N THR A 269 8.65 -1.11 2.10
CA THR A 269 7.65 -2.12 2.51
C THR A 269 8.32 -3.26 3.27
N LEU A 270 9.47 -3.70 2.78
CA LEU A 270 10.26 -4.73 3.43
C LEU A 270 10.72 -4.29 4.84
N ALA A 271 11.25 -3.08 4.97
CA ALA A 271 11.69 -2.53 6.26
C ALA A 271 10.52 -2.41 7.25
N ALA A 272 9.37 -1.89 6.80
CA ALA A 272 8.17 -1.81 7.63
C ALA A 272 7.68 -3.19 8.09
N ALA A 273 7.69 -4.19 7.20
CA ALA A 273 7.28 -5.55 7.54
C ALA A 273 8.23 -6.21 8.55
N LEU A 274 9.54 -6.06 8.37
CA LEU A 274 10.54 -6.58 9.32
C LEU A 274 10.44 -5.88 10.68
N ALA A 275 10.28 -4.56 10.70
CA ALA A 275 10.08 -3.78 11.93
C ALA A 275 8.77 -4.15 12.65
N ALA A 276 7.74 -4.58 11.91
CA ALA A 276 6.51 -5.13 12.46
C ALA A 276 6.60 -6.63 12.88
N GLY A 277 7.79 -7.23 12.80
CA GLY A 277 8.05 -8.61 13.23
C GLY A 277 7.73 -9.69 12.20
N ALA A 278 7.48 -9.33 10.94
CA ALA A 278 7.26 -10.33 9.88
C ALA A 278 8.56 -11.08 9.55
N ALA A 279 8.45 -12.36 9.21
CA ALA A 279 9.57 -13.12 8.69
C ALA A 279 9.98 -12.61 7.29
N LEU A 280 11.27 -12.70 6.96
CA LEU A 280 11.82 -12.16 5.71
C LEU A 280 11.09 -12.64 4.43
N PRO A 281 10.74 -13.93 4.24
CA PRO A 281 9.95 -14.37 3.09
C PRO A 281 8.58 -13.69 2.98
N GLN A 282 7.92 -13.40 4.11
CA GLN A 282 6.65 -12.68 4.12
C GLN A 282 6.86 -11.21 3.80
N ALA A 283 7.91 -10.58 4.34
CA ALA A 283 8.28 -9.21 4.02
C ALA A 283 8.55 -9.05 2.50
N CYS A 284 9.28 -9.98 1.88
CA CYS A 284 9.53 -9.97 0.43
C CYS A 284 8.24 -10.12 -0.38
N ARG A 285 7.31 -11.00 0.03
CA ARG A 285 5.99 -11.11 -0.62
C ARG A 285 5.21 -9.80 -0.57
N LEU A 286 5.16 -9.15 0.59
CA LEU A 286 4.50 -7.84 0.75
C LEU A 286 5.17 -6.78 -0.12
N ALA A 287 6.50 -6.74 -0.17
CA ALA A 287 7.25 -5.81 -1.01
C ALA A 287 6.99 -6.03 -2.51
N ASN A 288 6.86 -7.29 -2.95
CA ASN A 288 6.51 -7.63 -4.33
C ASN A 288 5.10 -7.15 -4.71
N ILE A 289 4.13 -7.34 -3.81
CA ILE A 289 2.76 -6.86 -4.01
C ILE A 289 2.73 -5.33 -4.04
N ALA A 290 3.45 -4.67 -3.11
CA ALA A 290 3.58 -3.23 -3.06
C ALA A 290 4.17 -2.66 -4.35
N ALA A 291 5.24 -3.27 -4.87
CA ALA A 291 5.83 -2.94 -6.16
C ALA A 291 4.78 -3.04 -7.29
N GLY A 292 4.03 -4.15 -7.33
CA GLY A 292 2.96 -4.35 -8.32
C GLY A 292 1.86 -3.29 -8.28
N VAL A 293 1.57 -2.73 -7.11
CA VAL A 293 0.59 -1.63 -6.95
C VAL A 293 1.16 -0.30 -7.43
N VAL A 294 2.40 0.05 -7.09
CA VAL A 294 2.96 1.37 -7.43
C VAL A 294 3.34 1.48 -8.89
N VAL A 295 3.74 0.39 -9.56
CA VAL A 295 4.03 0.43 -11.00
C VAL A 295 2.79 0.72 -11.85
N GLY A 296 1.60 0.53 -11.27
CA GLY A 296 0.32 0.90 -11.87
C GLY A 296 -0.06 2.39 -11.68
N LYS A 297 0.78 3.18 -11.03
CA LYS A 297 0.56 4.61 -10.72
C LYS A 297 1.58 5.47 -11.47
N LEU A 298 1.32 6.78 -11.56
CA LEU A 298 2.21 7.73 -12.25
C LEU A 298 3.17 8.42 -11.26
N GLY A 299 4.47 8.45 -11.59
CA GLY A 299 5.54 9.08 -10.80
C GLY A 299 5.95 8.27 -9.57
N THR A 300 6.67 8.92 -8.64
CA THR A 300 7.08 8.38 -7.33
C THR A 300 5.88 8.23 -6.38
N ALA A 301 4.93 7.38 -6.77
CA ALA A 301 3.74 7.10 -6.00
C ALA A 301 4.05 6.20 -4.80
N THR A 302 3.28 6.37 -3.73
CA THR A 302 3.35 5.52 -2.54
C THR A 302 2.22 4.51 -2.50
N VAL A 303 2.36 3.49 -1.67
CA VAL A 303 1.29 2.52 -1.36
C VAL A 303 0.84 2.67 0.09
N SER A 304 -0.48 2.75 0.30
CA SER A 304 -1.06 2.72 1.65
C SER A 304 -1.25 1.29 2.15
N ARG A 305 -1.32 1.10 3.47
CA ARG A 305 -1.64 -0.20 4.07
C ARG A 305 -2.95 -0.78 3.54
N ALA A 306 -3.97 0.06 3.33
CA ALA A 306 -5.26 -0.36 2.81
C ALA A 306 -5.14 -0.91 1.36
N GLU A 307 -4.39 -0.21 0.51
CA GLU A 307 -4.12 -0.68 -0.86
C GLU A 307 -3.31 -1.96 -0.87
N LEU A 308 -2.27 -2.06 -0.04
CA LEU A 308 -1.46 -3.26 0.11
C LEU A 308 -2.31 -4.44 0.60
N THR A 309 -3.19 -4.23 1.58
CA THR A 309 -4.10 -5.26 2.11
C THR A 309 -5.06 -5.77 1.04
N ARG A 310 -5.59 -4.86 0.20
CA ARG A 310 -6.45 -5.21 -0.92
C ARG A 310 -5.70 -6.02 -1.98
N ALA A 311 -4.49 -5.59 -2.34
CA ALA A 311 -3.67 -6.27 -3.33
C ALA A 311 -3.16 -7.64 -2.83
N ALA A 312 -2.85 -7.77 -1.55
CA ALA A 312 -2.42 -9.01 -0.91
C ALA A 312 -3.52 -10.05 -0.73
N ASN A 313 -4.79 -9.63 -0.89
CA ASN A 313 -5.97 -10.47 -0.80
C ASN A 313 -6.84 -10.29 -2.05
N PRO A 314 -6.35 -10.67 -3.24
CA PRO A 314 -7.04 -10.44 -4.51
C PRO A 314 -8.30 -11.30 -4.69
N GLN A 315 -8.62 -12.20 -3.76
CA GLN A 315 -9.91 -12.91 -3.59
C GLN A 315 -11.05 -11.94 -3.15
N ARG A 316 -10.98 -10.70 -3.63
CA ARG A 316 -12.01 -9.67 -3.56
C ARG A 316 -12.15 -9.08 -4.95
N THR A 317 -12.45 -9.93 -5.93
CA THR A 317 -12.93 -9.49 -7.23
C THR A 317 -14.43 -9.18 -7.13
N ALA A 318 -14.92 -8.26 -7.95
CA ALA A 318 -16.36 -8.05 -8.14
C ALA A 318 -17.00 -9.40 -8.52
N GLY A 319 -17.76 -10.00 -7.59
CA GLY A 319 -18.30 -11.36 -7.68
C GLY A 319 -18.08 -12.22 -6.43
N ASP A 320 -16.96 -12.05 -5.70
CA ASP A 320 -16.57 -12.90 -4.55
C ASP A 320 -17.39 -12.63 -3.26
N GLY A 321 -18.17 -11.55 -3.28
CA GLY A 321 -19.13 -11.23 -2.21
C GLY A 321 -20.51 -11.85 -2.44
N VAL A 322 -20.82 -12.38 -3.63
CA VAL A 322 -22.12 -13.00 -3.92
C VAL A 322 -22.01 -14.49 -3.62
N LEU A 323 -22.69 -14.94 -2.57
CA LEU A 323 -22.61 -16.32 -2.08
C LEU A 323 -23.97 -17.00 -2.17
N ASP A 324 -23.97 -18.32 -2.38
CA ASP A 324 -25.11 -19.14 -1.99
C ASP A 324 -25.14 -19.35 -0.46
N GLU A 325 -26.22 -19.97 0.04
CA GLU A 325 -26.38 -20.17 1.48
C GLU A 325 -25.33 -21.13 2.07
N ALA A 326 -24.94 -22.18 1.34
CA ALA A 326 -23.98 -23.16 1.84
C ALA A 326 -22.58 -22.54 1.94
N GLU A 327 -22.19 -21.76 0.92
CA GLU A 327 -20.98 -20.98 0.89
C GLU A 327 -20.95 -19.93 2.01
N LEU A 328 -22.07 -19.22 2.22
CA LEU A 328 -22.18 -18.26 3.32
C LEU A 328 -21.94 -18.93 4.67
N LEU A 329 -22.59 -20.05 4.95
CA LEU A 329 -22.45 -20.74 6.23
C LEU A 329 -21.03 -21.24 6.47
N ALA A 330 -20.34 -21.70 5.41
CA ALA A 330 -18.92 -22.06 5.50
C ALA A 330 -18.04 -20.85 5.84
N ARG A 331 -18.26 -19.69 5.18
CA ARG A 331 -17.52 -18.45 5.44
C ARG A 331 -17.81 -17.89 6.84
N VAL A 332 -19.06 -18.00 7.30
CA VAL A 332 -19.48 -17.62 8.67
C VAL A 332 -18.75 -18.46 9.70
N ALA A 333 -18.70 -19.78 9.53
CA ALA A 333 -17.97 -20.67 10.44
C ALA A 333 -16.47 -20.32 10.51
N GLU A 334 -15.85 -20.04 9.36
CA GLU A 334 -14.45 -19.62 9.28
C GLU A 334 -14.20 -18.26 9.96
N ALA A 335 -15.09 -17.29 9.78
CA ALA A 335 -14.98 -15.98 10.42
C ALA A 335 -15.13 -16.08 11.95
N ARG A 336 -16.07 -16.90 12.44
CA ARG A 336 -16.23 -17.16 13.88
C ARG A 336 -15.01 -17.84 14.48
N ALA A 337 -14.43 -18.83 13.79
CA ALA A 337 -13.20 -19.49 14.23
C ALA A 337 -12.01 -18.51 14.38
N ARG A 338 -12.06 -17.37 13.67
CA ARG A 338 -11.09 -16.26 13.76
C ARG A 338 -11.50 -15.15 14.73
N GLY A 339 -12.58 -15.33 15.49
CA GLY A 339 -13.06 -14.34 16.46
C GLY A 339 -13.60 -13.05 15.83
N ARG A 340 -14.03 -13.09 14.56
CA ARG A 340 -14.60 -11.90 13.89
C ARG A 340 -16.05 -11.69 14.30
N ARG A 341 -16.43 -10.44 14.57
CA ARG A 341 -17.79 -10.03 14.89
C ARG A 341 -18.65 -9.91 13.63
N LEU A 342 -19.75 -10.64 13.57
CA LEU A 342 -20.64 -10.73 12.41
C LEU A 342 -21.82 -9.75 12.54
N VAL A 343 -22.03 -8.94 11.50
CA VAL A 343 -23.17 -8.05 11.36
C VAL A 343 -24.02 -8.52 10.19
N MET A 344 -25.34 -8.55 10.34
CA MET A 344 -26.25 -8.91 9.25
C MET A 344 -27.38 -7.91 9.09
N THR A 345 -27.75 -7.64 7.84
CA THR A 345 -28.93 -6.85 7.46
C THR A 345 -29.64 -7.52 6.29
N ASN A 346 -30.88 -7.11 6.01
CA ASN A 346 -31.64 -7.57 4.86
C ASN A 346 -32.46 -6.47 4.17
N GLY A 347 -32.79 -6.69 2.89
CA GLY A 347 -33.71 -5.84 2.15
C GLY A 347 -33.80 -6.17 0.66
N CYS A 348 -34.71 -5.47 -0.04
CA CYS A 348 -34.87 -5.68 -1.49
C CYS A 348 -33.77 -4.99 -2.31
N PHE A 349 -33.24 -3.84 -1.86
CA PHE A 349 -32.19 -3.06 -2.54
C PHE A 349 -32.42 -2.83 -4.05
N ASP A 350 -33.67 -2.56 -4.40
CA ASP A 350 -34.12 -2.58 -5.79
C ASP A 350 -33.50 -1.46 -6.64
N ILE A 351 -33.51 -0.23 -6.14
CA ILE A 351 -32.65 0.85 -6.65
C ILE A 351 -31.85 1.40 -5.48
N LEU A 352 -30.53 1.25 -5.56
CA LEU A 352 -29.62 1.81 -4.57
C LEU A 352 -29.61 3.34 -4.65
N HIS A 353 -29.50 3.97 -3.49
CA HIS A 353 -29.35 5.41 -3.35
C HIS A 353 -28.48 5.70 -2.14
N VAL A 354 -28.07 6.96 -1.97
CA VAL A 354 -27.15 7.38 -0.89
C VAL A 354 -27.58 6.92 0.50
N GLY A 355 -28.89 6.93 0.78
CA GLY A 355 -29.44 6.39 2.04
C GLY A 355 -29.05 4.93 2.32
N HIS A 356 -29.12 4.04 1.32
CA HIS A 356 -28.68 2.64 1.49
C HIS A 356 -27.16 2.55 1.75
N VAL A 357 -26.35 3.37 1.06
CA VAL A 357 -24.90 3.35 1.23
C VAL A 357 -24.52 3.78 2.65
N ARG A 358 -25.10 4.89 3.14
CA ARG A 358 -24.85 5.37 4.52
C ARG A 358 -25.32 4.37 5.57
N TYR A 359 -26.49 3.76 5.35
CA TYR A 359 -27.01 2.71 6.21
C TYR A 359 -26.08 1.50 6.29
N LEU A 360 -25.59 1.01 5.15
CA LEU A 360 -24.67 -0.13 5.11
C LEU A 360 -23.31 0.22 5.73
N GLN A 361 -22.82 1.45 5.56
CA GLN A 361 -21.61 1.94 6.23
C GLN A 361 -21.78 1.94 7.75
N ALA A 362 -22.89 2.49 8.26
CA ALA A 362 -23.18 2.50 9.69
C ALA A 362 -23.37 1.08 10.26
N ALA A 363 -23.98 0.16 9.49
CA ALA A 363 -24.06 -1.24 9.88
C ALA A 363 -22.67 -1.88 9.97
N ARG A 364 -21.79 -1.61 9.00
CA ARG A 364 -20.42 -2.17 8.96
C ARG A 364 -19.57 -1.77 10.16
N GLU A 365 -19.82 -0.60 10.75
CA GLU A 365 -19.11 -0.11 11.95
C GLU A 365 -19.43 -0.93 13.22
N LEU A 366 -20.49 -1.74 13.21
CA LEU A 366 -20.92 -2.54 14.38
C LEU A 366 -20.21 -3.90 14.51
N GLY A 367 -19.30 -4.23 13.58
CA GLY A 367 -18.53 -5.48 13.62
C GLY A 367 -17.44 -5.56 12.55
N ASP A 368 -16.97 -6.76 12.25
CA ASP A 368 -15.83 -7.04 11.36
C ASP A 368 -16.26 -7.56 9.97
N VAL A 369 -17.47 -8.08 9.86
CA VAL A 369 -18.02 -8.65 8.62
C VAL A 369 -19.47 -8.23 8.48
N LEU A 370 -19.83 -7.57 7.37
CA LEU A 370 -21.22 -7.23 7.04
C LEU A 370 -21.79 -8.18 5.99
N ILE A 371 -22.87 -8.86 6.38
CA ILE A 371 -23.66 -9.77 5.56
C ILE A 371 -24.96 -9.07 5.15
N VAL A 372 -25.26 -9.07 3.85
CA VAL A 372 -26.49 -8.48 3.31
C VAL A 372 -27.34 -9.56 2.66
N ALA A 373 -28.47 -9.89 3.28
CA ALA A 373 -29.45 -10.80 2.70
C ALA A 373 -30.40 -10.05 1.75
N VAL A 374 -30.53 -10.54 0.52
CA VAL A 374 -31.27 -9.88 -0.57
C VAL A 374 -32.48 -10.70 -0.98
N ASN A 375 -33.66 -10.09 -1.01
CA ASN A 375 -34.87 -10.77 -1.50
C ASN A 375 -34.71 -11.19 -2.97
N THR A 376 -35.08 -12.42 -3.31
CA THR A 376 -35.18 -12.86 -4.72
C THR A 376 -36.29 -12.13 -5.46
N ASP A 377 -36.29 -12.20 -6.80
CA ASP A 377 -37.30 -11.51 -7.63
C ASP A 377 -38.73 -11.95 -7.28
N ALA A 378 -38.93 -13.25 -7.06
CA ALA A 378 -40.22 -13.80 -6.61
C ALA A 378 -40.63 -13.27 -5.23
N SER A 379 -39.69 -13.14 -4.29
CA SER A 379 -39.96 -12.59 -2.95
C SER A 379 -40.34 -11.10 -3.03
N VAL A 380 -39.64 -10.31 -3.86
CA VAL A 380 -39.98 -8.89 -4.07
C VAL A 380 -41.33 -8.72 -4.76
N GLN A 381 -41.66 -9.56 -5.74
CA GLN A 381 -42.97 -9.53 -6.43
C GLN A 381 -44.13 -9.77 -5.46
N ARG A 382 -44.02 -10.76 -4.56
CA ARG A 382 -45.04 -11.01 -3.53
C ARG A 382 -45.16 -9.83 -2.56
N LEU A 383 -44.05 -9.21 -2.19
CA LEU A 383 -44.01 -8.11 -1.21
C LEU A 383 -44.51 -6.77 -1.77
N LYS A 384 -44.19 -6.45 -3.03
CA LYS A 384 -44.37 -5.11 -3.62
C LYS A 384 -45.25 -5.08 -4.88
N GLY A 385 -45.72 -6.24 -5.34
CA GLY A 385 -46.56 -6.38 -6.53
C GLY A 385 -45.78 -6.71 -7.81
N PRO A 386 -46.50 -7.01 -8.91
CA PRO A 386 -45.93 -7.61 -10.13
C PRO A 386 -44.99 -6.69 -10.91
N SER A 387 -45.06 -5.37 -10.69
CA SER A 387 -44.19 -4.39 -11.36
C SER A 387 -42.82 -4.21 -10.68
N ARG A 388 -42.48 -5.06 -9.69
CA ARG A 388 -41.23 -5.01 -8.92
C ARG A 388 -40.67 -6.43 -8.78
N PRO A 389 -39.35 -6.64 -8.77
CA PRO A 389 -38.30 -5.62 -8.79
C PRO A 389 -38.05 -5.04 -10.19
N LEU A 390 -37.35 -3.91 -10.27
CA LEU A 390 -36.88 -3.34 -11.53
C LEU A 390 -35.54 -3.94 -11.96
N ASN A 391 -34.65 -4.17 -10.99
CA ASN A 391 -33.39 -4.85 -11.22
C ASN A 391 -33.51 -6.31 -10.73
N ASN A 392 -33.03 -7.26 -11.54
CA ASN A 392 -33.09 -8.68 -11.16
C ASN A 392 -32.20 -8.97 -9.93
N THR A 393 -32.34 -10.16 -9.36
CA THR A 393 -31.64 -10.53 -8.11
C THR A 393 -30.12 -10.49 -8.28
N ALA A 394 -29.61 -11.01 -9.40
CA ALA A 394 -28.17 -11.08 -9.67
C ALA A 394 -27.55 -9.67 -9.74
N ASP A 395 -28.17 -8.73 -10.44
CA ASP A 395 -27.68 -7.35 -10.58
C ASP A 395 -27.68 -6.61 -9.24
N ARG A 396 -28.74 -6.77 -8.46
CA ARG A 396 -28.84 -6.17 -7.12
C ARG A 396 -27.75 -6.69 -6.20
N MET A 397 -27.50 -7.99 -6.23
CA MET A 397 -26.43 -8.60 -5.43
C MET A 397 -25.04 -8.15 -5.87
N ALA A 398 -24.79 -8.09 -7.18
CA ALA A 398 -23.52 -7.61 -7.73
C ALA A 398 -23.22 -6.16 -7.33
N LEU A 399 -24.23 -5.28 -7.39
CA LEU A 399 -24.09 -3.89 -6.96
C LEU A 399 -23.78 -3.76 -5.47
N LEU A 400 -24.43 -4.57 -4.62
CA LEU A 400 -24.16 -4.59 -3.19
C LEU A 400 -22.77 -5.12 -2.87
N ALA A 401 -22.35 -6.20 -3.53
CA ALA A 401 -21.02 -6.80 -3.35
C ALA A 401 -19.89 -5.87 -3.81
N ALA A 402 -20.19 -4.89 -4.68
CA ALA A 402 -19.23 -3.86 -5.09
C ALA A 402 -19.05 -2.74 -4.04
N LEU A 403 -19.93 -2.63 -3.04
CA LEU A 403 -19.79 -1.62 -1.99
C LEU A 403 -18.72 -2.04 -0.99
N GLN A 404 -17.74 -1.15 -0.76
CA GLN A 404 -16.60 -1.41 0.15
C GLN A 404 -17.02 -1.81 1.58
N CYS A 405 -18.19 -1.38 2.03
CA CYS A 405 -18.70 -1.69 3.37
C CYS A 405 -19.41 -3.05 3.48
N VAL A 406 -19.63 -3.75 2.36
CA VAL A 406 -20.32 -5.06 2.32
C VAL A 406 -19.30 -6.16 2.10
N ASP A 407 -19.31 -7.18 2.97
CA ASP A 407 -18.39 -8.30 2.86
C ASP A 407 -19.04 -9.46 2.08
N TRP A 408 -20.27 -9.85 2.43
CA TRP A 408 -21.01 -10.93 1.76
C TRP A 408 -22.46 -10.55 1.47
N VAL A 409 -22.99 -11.10 0.40
CA VAL A 409 -24.34 -10.90 -0.12
C VAL A 409 -24.92 -12.26 -0.45
N VAL A 410 -26.12 -12.54 0.06
CA VAL A 410 -26.77 -13.86 -0.06
C VAL A 410 -28.24 -13.67 -0.46
N PRO A 411 -28.80 -14.48 -1.37
CA PRO A 411 -30.21 -14.36 -1.72
C PRO A 411 -31.08 -15.13 -0.71
N PHE A 412 -32.32 -14.69 -0.51
CA PHE A 412 -33.34 -15.46 0.19
C PHE A 412 -34.70 -15.33 -0.51
N GLY A 413 -35.48 -16.41 -0.54
CA GLY A 413 -36.70 -16.53 -1.33
C GLY A 413 -38.00 -16.46 -0.53
N GLU A 414 -37.89 -16.62 0.78
CA GLU A 414 -38.99 -16.61 1.75
C GLU A 414 -39.59 -15.20 1.91
N ASP A 415 -40.74 -15.13 2.59
CA ASP A 415 -41.41 -13.85 2.88
C ASP A 415 -40.67 -13.04 3.95
N THR A 416 -39.93 -13.73 4.83
CA THR A 416 -39.05 -13.12 5.82
C THR A 416 -37.70 -13.83 5.85
N PRO A 417 -36.61 -13.14 6.22
CA PRO A 417 -35.28 -13.75 6.30
C PRO A 417 -35.01 -14.51 7.61
N ALA A 418 -36.04 -14.77 8.44
CA ALA A 418 -35.88 -15.35 9.77
C ALA A 418 -35.07 -16.66 9.76
N ARG A 419 -35.41 -17.60 8.87
CA ARG A 419 -34.71 -18.88 8.74
C ARG A 419 -33.21 -18.71 8.43
N LEU A 420 -32.87 -17.79 7.52
CA LEU A 420 -31.47 -17.53 7.17
C LEU A 420 -30.72 -16.85 8.32
N ILE A 421 -31.38 -15.94 9.03
CA ILE A 421 -30.82 -15.30 10.23
C ILE A 421 -30.58 -16.34 11.34
N GLU A 422 -31.49 -17.29 11.53
CA GLU A 422 -31.35 -18.41 12.46
C GLU A 422 -30.23 -19.39 12.08
N ALA A 423 -29.92 -19.53 10.79
CA ALA A 423 -28.80 -20.34 10.34
C ALA A 423 -27.44 -19.62 10.55
N VAL A 424 -27.40 -18.30 10.36
CA VAL A 424 -26.18 -17.47 10.50
C VAL A 424 -25.90 -17.08 11.95
N LEU A 425 -26.95 -16.82 12.74
CA LEU A 425 -26.94 -16.29 14.12
C LEU A 425 -26.02 -15.08 14.34
N PRO A 426 -26.12 -14.00 13.56
CA PRO A 426 -25.17 -12.88 13.60
C PRO A 426 -25.04 -12.28 15.02
N ASP A 427 -23.86 -11.76 15.35
CA ASP A 427 -23.62 -11.10 16.64
C ASP A 427 -24.37 -9.76 16.73
N VAL A 428 -24.61 -9.11 15.58
CA VAL A 428 -25.44 -7.91 15.47
C VAL A 428 -26.41 -8.02 14.28
N LEU A 429 -27.70 -7.98 14.55
CA LEU A 429 -28.75 -7.87 13.54
C LEU A 429 -29.18 -6.41 13.39
N VAL A 430 -29.07 -5.88 12.18
CA VAL A 430 -29.33 -4.47 11.89
C VAL A 430 -30.54 -4.32 10.98
N LYS A 431 -31.42 -3.37 11.31
CA LYS A 431 -32.51 -2.94 10.43
C LYS A 431 -32.56 -1.41 10.32
N GLY A 432 -32.75 -0.91 9.11
CA GLY A 432 -32.97 0.52 8.86
C GLY A 432 -34.45 0.86 8.89
N GLY A 433 -34.78 2.03 9.45
CA GLY A 433 -36.15 2.57 9.50
C GLY A 433 -36.72 2.63 10.92
N ASP A 434 -38.02 2.87 11.03
CA ASP A 434 -38.72 3.07 12.32
C ASP A 434 -39.34 1.77 12.85
N TYR A 435 -38.57 0.68 12.82
CA TYR A 435 -39.03 -0.62 13.32
C TYR A 435 -38.87 -0.71 14.84
N ARG A 436 -39.82 -1.35 15.53
CA ARG A 436 -39.57 -1.87 16.88
C ARG A 436 -38.80 -3.18 16.79
N ILE A 437 -37.98 -3.49 17.79
CA ILE A 437 -37.12 -4.69 17.79
C ILE A 437 -37.94 -5.95 17.59
N GLU A 438 -39.13 -6.03 18.21
CA GLU A 438 -40.03 -7.19 18.16
C GLU A 438 -40.63 -7.42 16.76
N GLN A 439 -40.52 -6.44 15.87
CA GLN A 439 -41.02 -6.52 14.49
C GLN A 439 -39.95 -6.99 13.51
N ILE A 440 -38.70 -7.18 13.96
CA ILE A 440 -37.59 -7.59 13.11
C ILE A 440 -37.55 -9.12 13.05
N ALA A 441 -37.71 -9.67 11.86
CA ALA A 441 -37.60 -11.11 11.62
C ALA A 441 -36.23 -11.63 12.11
N GLY A 442 -36.24 -12.71 12.91
CA GLY A 442 -35.04 -13.32 13.48
C GLY A 442 -34.51 -12.68 14.78
N HIS A 443 -35.19 -11.66 15.34
CA HIS A 443 -34.72 -10.99 16.57
C HIS A 443 -34.65 -11.93 17.78
N GLU A 444 -35.65 -12.80 17.99
CA GLU A 444 -35.69 -13.72 19.14
C GLU A 444 -34.49 -14.67 19.14
N ALA A 445 -34.17 -15.26 17.98
CA ALA A 445 -33.04 -16.17 17.82
C ALA A 445 -31.69 -15.49 18.08
N VAL A 446 -31.50 -14.27 17.57
CA VAL A 446 -30.26 -13.50 17.79
C VAL A 446 -30.09 -13.13 19.26
N LEU A 447 -31.14 -12.65 19.92
CA LEU A 447 -31.08 -12.30 21.35
C LEU A 447 -30.87 -13.53 22.25
N ALA A 448 -31.51 -14.66 21.94
CA ALA A 448 -31.32 -15.92 22.65
C ALA A 448 -29.89 -16.47 22.49
N HIS A 449 -29.22 -16.16 21.38
CA HIS A 449 -27.82 -16.50 21.13
C HIS A 449 -26.83 -15.50 21.75
N GLY A 450 -27.31 -14.48 22.47
CA GLY A 450 -26.47 -13.45 23.10
C GLY A 450 -26.02 -12.32 22.15
N GLY A 451 -26.59 -12.25 20.94
CA GLY A 451 -26.36 -11.17 20.00
C GLY A 451 -27.19 -9.92 20.30
N GLU A 452 -26.97 -8.87 19.51
CA GLU A 452 -27.65 -7.58 19.63
C GLU A 452 -28.57 -7.31 18.44
N VAL A 453 -29.70 -6.63 18.66
CA VAL A 453 -30.57 -6.14 17.58
C VAL A 453 -30.57 -4.62 17.60
N ARG A 454 -30.16 -4.00 16.49
CA ARG A 454 -29.97 -2.54 16.37
C ARG A 454 -30.87 -1.99 15.26
N VAL A 455 -31.56 -0.90 15.59
CA VAL A 455 -32.33 -0.12 14.62
C VAL A 455 -31.54 1.14 14.32
N LEU A 456 -31.17 1.33 13.05
CA LEU A 456 -30.44 2.52 12.61
C LEU A 456 -31.40 3.53 12.01
N GLY A 457 -31.26 4.79 12.42
CA GLY A 457 -32.09 5.89 11.95
C GLY A 457 -32.00 6.06 10.42
N PHE A 458 -33.16 6.19 9.77
CA PHE A 458 -33.21 6.45 8.34
C PHE A 458 -32.82 7.91 8.09
N HIS A 459 -31.85 8.16 7.19
CA HIS A 459 -31.61 9.53 6.73
C HIS A 459 -32.73 9.94 5.76
N ASP A 460 -33.60 10.84 6.21
CA ASP A 460 -34.74 11.35 5.44
C ASP A 460 -34.35 11.90 4.06
N GLY A 461 -35.20 11.63 3.05
CA GLY A 461 -35.18 12.32 1.75
C GLY A 461 -35.09 11.43 0.51
N TYR A 462 -34.71 10.16 0.63
CA TYR A 462 -34.50 9.26 -0.52
C TYR A 462 -35.25 7.94 -0.34
N SER A 463 -36.39 7.79 -1.02
CA SER A 463 -37.09 6.50 -1.17
C SER A 463 -37.11 6.14 -2.64
N THR A 464 -36.78 4.88 -2.96
CA THR A 464 -36.85 4.34 -4.32
C THR A 464 -38.21 4.62 -4.98
N THR A 465 -39.32 4.56 -4.23
CA THR A 465 -40.66 4.86 -4.73
C THR A 465 -40.79 6.32 -5.16
N ARG A 466 -40.31 7.26 -4.33
CA ARG A 466 -40.36 8.70 -4.63
C ARG A 466 -39.44 9.09 -5.79
N LEU A 467 -38.29 8.42 -5.95
CA LEU A 467 -37.40 8.61 -7.10
C LEU A 467 -38.07 8.23 -8.42
N ILE A 468 -38.83 7.13 -8.43
CA ILE A 468 -39.56 6.66 -9.62
C ILE A 468 -40.76 7.56 -9.92
N GLU A 469 -41.49 8.01 -8.91
CA GLU A 469 -42.57 9.00 -9.08
C GLU A 469 -42.05 10.32 -9.66
N ARG A 470 -40.84 10.75 -9.27
CA ARG A 470 -40.17 11.92 -9.86
C ARG A 470 -39.72 11.72 -11.30
N ALA A 471 -39.28 10.52 -11.68
CA ALA A 471 -38.84 10.22 -13.05
C ALA A 471 -40.01 10.02 -14.04
N ARG A 472 -41.25 9.88 -13.55
CA ARG A 472 -42.48 9.80 -14.37
C ARG A 472 -43.15 11.16 -14.62
N LYS A 473 -42.64 12.23 -14.03
CA LYS A 473 -42.97 13.63 -14.37
C LYS A 473 -41.89 14.16 -15.31
#